data_AF-A0A923FMW8-F1
#
_entry.id   AF-A0A923FMW8-F1
#
_cell.length_a   1.000
_cell.length_b   1.000
_cell.length_c   1.000
_cell.angle_alpha   90.00
_cell.angle_beta   90.00
_cell.angle_gamma   90.00
#
_symmetry.space_group_name_H-M   'P 1'
#
loop_
_entity.id
_entity.type
_entity.pdbx_description
1 polymer ?
#
loop_
_entity_poly.entity_id
_entity_poly.type
_entity_poly.pdbx_seq_one_letter_code
_entity_poly.pdbx_strand_id
1 'polypeptide(L)'
;MDCRVFTPLFLILPLWVQAAEPVNEGCINVEVNGYKALSYECLSEQMANPKGTAAARKNQEAMNVPIDQRAPNKLGLYNQSATRIRMGNTFGNSALPQRPPQ
;
A
#
# COMPACT_ATOMS: atom_id res chain seq x y z
N MET A 1 -15.36 -64.60 -38.87
CA MET A 1 -14.29 -63.74 -39.41
C MET A 1 -13.77 -62.87 -38.29
N ASP A 2 -12.79 -63.43 -37.61
CA ASP A 2 -11.94 -62.78 -36.64
C ASP A 2 -11.08 -61.69 -37.29
N CYS A 3 -10.90 -60.58 -36.58
CA CYS A 3 -9.61 -59.90 -36.50
C CYS A 3 -9.51 -59.21 -35.14
N ARG A 4 -8.95 -59.96 -34.19
CA ARG A 4 -8.32 -59.43 -32.97
C ARG A 4 -7.04 -58.69 -33.37
N VAL A 5 -6.57 -57.83 -32.46
CA VAL A 5 -5.17 -57.38 -32.32
C VAL A 5 -4.76 -56.19 -33.19
N PHE A 6 -4.88 -54.98 -32.63
CA PHE A 6 -3.71 -54.09 -32.50
C PHE A 6 -3.97 -52.99 -31.47
N THR A 7 -3.74 -53.33 -30.20
CA THR A 7 -3.55 -52.38 -29.10
C THR A 7 -2.15 -51.75 -29.25
N PRO A 8 -2.00 -50.45 -29.54
CA PRO A 8 -0.71 -49.80 -29.36
C PRO A 8 -0.54 -49.51 -27.87
N LEU A 9 0.23 -50.40 -27.23
CA LEU A 9 1.20 -50.17 -26.17
C LEU A 9 1.45 -48.67 -25.84
N PHE A 10 0.59 -48.06 -25.03
CA PHE A 10 0.87 -46.80 -24.34
C PHE A 10 1.78 -47.13 -23.14
N LEU A 11 3.04 -47.44 -23.45
CA LEU A 11 4.08 -47.65 -22.45
C LEU A 11 4.74 -46.30 -22.09
N ILE A 12 4.60 -45.98 -20.80
CA ILE A 12 5.58 -45.28 -19.96
C ILE A 12 5.52 -43.73 -19.99
N LEU A 13 4.72 -43.21 -19.06
CA LEU A 13 4.87 -41.92 -18.39
C LEU A 13 6.29 -41.76 -17.79
N PRO A 14 6.86 -40.54 -17.74
CA PRO A 14 6.32 -39.55 -16.80
C PRO A 14 6.11 -38.15 -17.39
N LEU A 15 4.93 -37.60 -17.07
CA LEU A 15 4.76 -36.20 -16.76
C LEU A 15 5.93 -35.77 -15.85
N TRP A 16 6.81 -34.92 -16.36
CA TRP A 16 7.49 -33.94 -15.52
C TRP A 16 7.21 -32.57 -16.11
N VAL A 17 5.97 -32.14 -15.91
CA VAL A 17 5.67 -30.72 -15.81
C VAL A 17 6.18 -30.30 -14.43
N GLN A 18 7.40 -29.78 -14.33
CA GLN A 18 7.75 -28.93 -13.20
C GLN A 18 7.18 -27.54 -13.48
N ALA A 19 5.88 -27.38 -13.23
CA ALA A 19 5.41 -26.10 -12.73
C ALA A 19 5.97 -26.02 -11.30
N ALA A 20 7.06 -25.28 -11.12
CA ALA A 20 7.58 -25.01 -9.79
C ALA A 20 6.49 -24.24 -9.03
N GLU A 21 5.86 -24.94 -8.10
CA GLU A 21 4.91 -24.40 -7.14
C GLU A 21 5.63 -23.31 -6.33
N PRO A 22 4.95 -22.21 -5.96
CA PRO A 22 5.56 -21.14 -5.17
C PRO A 22 5.87 -21.67 -3.77
N VAL A 23 7.08 -22.19 -3.60
CA VAL A 23 7.65 -22.54 -2.29
C VAL A 23 7.94 -21.24 -1.56
N ASN A 24 6.97 -20.83 -0.76
CA ASN A 24 7.10 -19.72 0.17
C ASN A 24 7.91 -20.15 1.41
N GLU A 25 9.13 -20.65 1.19
CA GLU A 25 10.14 -20.91 2.21
C GLU A 25 11.54 -20.63 1.64
N GLY A 26 11.89 -19.34 1.61
CA GLY A 26 13.26 -18.89 1.36
C GLY A 26 13.53 -18.55 -0.10
N CYS A 27 13.59 -17.26 -0.39
CA CYS A 27 14.03 -16.76 -1.67
C CYS A 27 15.38 -17.35 -2.10
N ILE A 28 15.38 -18.09 -3.20
CA ILE A 28 16.59 -18.69 -3.73
C ILE A 28 17.35 -17.67 -4.60
N ASN A 29 18.65 -17.57 -4.36
CA ASN A 29 19.54 -16.81 -5.23
C ASN A 29 20.26 -17.78 -6.16
N VAL A 30 20.28 -17.49 -7.45
CA VAL A 30 20.94 -18.33 -8.45
C VAL A 30 22.20 -17.63 -8.92
N GLU A 31 23.31 -18.36 -8.97
CA GLU A 31 24.58 -17.87 -9.51
C GLU A 31 24.83 -18.50 -10.87
N VAL A 32 25.14 -17.67 -11.87
CA VAL A 32 25.48 -18.15 -13.22
C VAL A 32 26.83 -17.54 -13.57
N ASN A 33 27.82 -18.39 -13.81
CA ASN A 33 29.15 -17.99 -14.29
C ASN A 33 29.89 -17.00 -13.35
N GLY A 34 29.75 -17.17 -12.03
CA GLY A 34 30.40 -16.30 -11.03
C GLY A 34 29.62 -15.04 -10.65
N TYR A 35 28.44 -14.80 -11.27
CA TYR A 35 27.61 -13.64 -10.99
C TYR A 35 26.27 -14.06 -10.38
N LYS A 36 25.95 -13.50 -9.22
CA LYS A 36 24.71 -13.75 -8.49
C LYS A 36 23.57 -12.98 -9.15
N ALA A 37 22.62 -13.70 -9.74
CA ALA A 37 21.38 -13.12 -10.23
C ALA A 37 20.43 -12.90 -9.04
N LEU A 38 20.27 -11.64 -8.63
CA LEU A 38 19.34 -11.24 -7.59
C LEU A 38 17.91 -11.27 -8.14
N SER A 39 17.00 -12.01 -7.52
CA SER A 39 15.58 -11.95 -7.85
C SER A 39 14.96 -10.70 -7.22
N TYR A 40 14.58 -9.72 -8.04
CA TYR A 40 13.92 -8.50 -7.58
C TYR A 40 12.59 -8.76 -6.87
N GLU A 41 11.85 -9.78 -7.30
CA GLU A 41 10.56 -10.18 -6.70
C GLU A 41 10.72 -10.53 -5.21
N CYS A 42 11.68 -11.38 -4.87
CA CYS A 42 11.96 -11.69 -3.47
C CYS A 42 12.35 -10.46 -2.66
N LEU A 43 13.26 -9.64 -3.19
CA LEU A 43 13.73 -8.47 -2.46
C LEU A 43 12.55 -7.53 -2.14
N SER A 44 11.61 -7.40 -3.08
CA SER A 44 10.38 -6.64 -2.87
C SER A 44 9.51 -7.21 -1.75
N GLU A 45 9.41 -8.54 -1.64
CA GLU A 45 8.66 -9.24 -0.60
C GLU A 45 9.35 -9.13 0.77
N GLN A 46 10.68 -9.22 0.81
CA GLN A 46 11.47 -9.05 2.04
C GLN A 46 11.41 -7.61 2.58
N MET A 47 11.32 -6.62 1.67
CA MET A 47 11.10 -5.22 2.04
C MET A 47 9.64 -4.88 2.31
N ALA A 48 8.70 -5.80 2.02
CA ALA A 48 7.29 -5.55 2.27
C ALA A 48 7.03 -5.41 3.78
N ASN A 49 6.31 -4.36 4.16
CA ASN A 49 5.90 -4.12 5.53
C ASN A 49 4.37 -4.27 5.66
N PRO A 50 3.84 -5.51 5.75
CA PRO A 50 2.40 -5.76 5.74
C PRO A 50 1.67 -5.08 6.91
N LYS A 51 2.34 -4.96 8.07
CA LYS A 51 1.81 -4.26 9.25
C LYS A 51 1.75 -2.75 9.01
N GLY A 52 2.80 -2.17 8.42
CA GLY A 52 2.86 -0.77 8.05
C GLY A 52 1.80 -0.40 7.00
N THR A 53 1.61 -1.25 5.99
CA THR A 53 0.57 -1.04 4.97
C THR A 53 -0.84 -1.13 5.57
N ALA A 54 -1.08 -2.06 6.49
CA ALA A 54 -2.37 -2.17 7.17
C ALA A 54 -2.65 -0.96 8.08
N ALA A 55 -1.62 -0.48 8.80
CA ALA A 55 -1.73 0.73 9.63
C ALA A 55 -1.97 1.98 8.78
N ALA A 56 -1.27 2.13 7.66
CA ALA A 56 -1.47 3.24 6.72
C ALA A 56 -2.90 3.28 6.19
N ARG A 57 -3.45 2.12 5.79
CA ARG A 57 -4.85 1.99 5.36
C ARG A 57 -5.83 2.43 6.46
N LYS A 58 -5.67 1.93 7.68
CA LYS A 58 -6.54 2.31 8.81
C LYS A 58 -6.46 3.81 9.11
N ASN A 59 -5.26 4.40 9.04
CA ASN A 59 -5.08 5.85 9.21
C ASN A 59 -5.79 6.64 8.10
N GLN A 60 -5.71 6.17 6.86
CA GLN A 60 -6.37 6.81 5.72
C GLN A 60 -7.90 6.75 5.84
N GLU A 61 -8.44 5.60 6.29
CA GLU A 61 -9.85 5.44 6.61
C GLU A 61 -10.28 6.42 7.73
N ALA A 62 -9.48 6.55 8.79
CA ALA A 62 -9.73 7.48 9.89
C ALA A 62 -9.64 8.97 9.48
N MET A 63 -8.83 9.29 8.47
CA MET A 63 -8.74 10.65 7.93
C MET A 63 -9.92 11.02 7.03
N ASN A 64 -10.70 10.03 6.55
CA ASN A 64 -11.84 10.27 5.68
C ASN A 64 -13.10 10.63 6.49
N VAL A 65 -13.02 11.72 7.25
CA VAL A 65 -14.15 12.26 8.03
C VAL A 65 -15.16 12.88 7.07
N PRO A 66 -16.48 12.59 7.20
CA PRO A 66 -17.54 13.26 6.43
C PRO A 66 -17.51 14.78 6.56
N ILE A 67 -17.86 15.53 5.50
CA ILE A 67 -17.74 17.00 5.46
C ILE A 67 -18.54 17.68 6.58
N ASP A 68 -19.72 17.16 6.88
CA ASP A 68 -20.62 17.59 7.96
C ASP A 68 -20.00 17.45 9.35
N GLN A 69 -19.04 16.53 9.52
CA GLN A 69 -18.34 16.27 10.77
C GLN A 69 -16.96 16.94 10.82
N ARG A 70 -16.48 17.51 9.71
CA ARG A 70 -15.19 18.20 9.69
C ARG A 70 -15.28 19.53 10.43
N ALA A 71 -14.32 19.77 11.31
CA ALA A 71 -14.21 21.04 12.00
C ALA A 71 -14.06 22.21 10.99
N PRO A 72 -14.66 23.39 11.23
CA PRO A 72 -14.66 24.51 10.27
C PRO A 72 -13.27 24.98 9.82
N ASN A 73 -12.26 24.88 10.70
CA ASN A 73 -10.87 25.22 10.36
C ASN A 73 -10.25 24.28 9.32
N LYS A 74 -10.78 23.07 9.13
CA LYS A 74 -10.34 22.13 8.09
C LYS A 74 -11.01 22.38 6.74
N LEU A 75 -12.13 23.10 6.74
CA LEU A 75 -12.92 23.40 5.54
C LEU A 75 -12.61 24.79 4.95
N GLY A 76 -11.71 25.57 5.58
CA GLY A 76 -11.49 26.97 5.20
C GLY A 76 -12.68 27.89 5.52
N LEU A 77 -13.63 27.39 6.32
CA LEU A 77 -14.79 28.15 6.75
C LEU A 77 -14.43 29.04 7.94
N TYR A 78 -15.35 29.95 8.26
CA TYR A 78 -15.22 30.83 9.41
C TYR A 78 -14.95 30.04 10.70
N ASN A 79 -13.95 30.49 11.46
CA ASN A 79 -13.62 29.97 12.77
C ASN A 79 -13.33 31.14 13.71
N GLN A 80 -14.12 31.24 14.79
CA GLN A 80 -13.99 32.32 15.76
C GLN A 80 -12.63 32.32 16.46
N SER A 81 -12.10 31.15 16.80
CA SER A 81 -10.79 30.99 17.45
C SER A 81 -9.67 31.48 16.53
N ALA A 82 -9.70 31.09 15.25
CA ALA A 82 -8.72 31.55 14.26
C ALA A 82 -8.81 33.07 14.02
N THR A 83 -10.02 33.62 13.98
CA THR A 83 -10.24 35.06 13.82
C THR A 83 -9.75 35.83 15.04
N ARG A 84 -10.01 35.33 16.25
CA ARG A 84 -9.49 35.91 17.50
C ARG A 84 -7.97 35.93 17.53
N ILE A 85 -7.30 34.87 17.06
CA ILE A 85 -5.83 34.83 16.98
C ILE A 85 -5.30 35.90 16.01
N ARG A 86 -5.94 36.08 14.86
CA ARG A 86 -5.51 37.08 13.85
C ARG A 86 -5.75 38.52 14.30
N MET A 87 -6.85 38.76 15.02
CA MET A 87 -7.23 40.10 15.47
C MET A 87 -6.56 40.49 16.79
N GLY A 88 -6.25 39.51 17.65
CA GLY A 88 -5.72 39.77 18.98
C GLY A 88 -6.77 40.45 19.86
N ASN A 89 -6.32 41.45 20.64
CA ASN A 89 -7.20 42.20 21.55
C ASN A 89 -8.26 43.07 20.84
N THR A 90 -8.14 43.28 19.52
CA THR A 90 -9.10 44.09 18.76
C THR A 90 -10.30 43.28 18.25
N PHE A 91 -10.35 41.97 18.50
CA PHE A 91 -11.46 41.12 18.09
C PHE A 91 -12.80 41.61 18.69
N GLY A 92 -13.74 42.00 17.82
CA GLY A 92 -15.05 42.54 18.21
C GLY A 92 -15.08 44.05 18.44
N ASN A 93 -13.94 44.72 18.44
CA ASN A 93 -13.83 46.18 18.66
C ASN A 93 -13.38 46.95 17.40
N SER A 94 -12.67 46.29 16.47
CA SER A 94 -12.14 46.93 15.26
C SER A 94 -12.18 45.97 14.07
N ALA A 95 -12.20 46.52 12.85
CA ALA A 95 -11.98 45.79 11.61
C ALA A 95 -10.49 45.54 11.31
N LEU A 96 -9.58 46.21 12.05
CA LEU A 96 -8.14 46.09 11.88
C LEU A 96 -7.52 45.20 12.98
N PRO A 97 -6.55 44.32 12.62
CA PRO A 97 -5.79 43.55 13.60
C PRO A 97 -4.98 44.42 14.58
N GLN A 98 -4.68 43.88 15.76
CA GLN A 98 -3.74 44.48 16.70
C GLN A 98 -2.36 44.66 16.04
N ARG A 99 -1.91 45.91 15.91
CA ARG A 99 -0.54 46.25 15.52
C ARG A 99 0.24 46.70 16.76
N PRO A 100 1.44 46.15 17.02
CA PRO A 100 2.33 46.73 18.02
C PRO A 100 2.65 48.19 17.69
N PRO A 101 2.91 49.05 18.70
CA PRO A 101 3.48 50.37 18.45
C PRO A 101 4.78 50.20 17.66
N GLN A 102 4.97 51.06 16.66
CA GLN A 102 6.15 51.05 15.79
C GLN A 102 7.26 51.91 16.40
#